data_AF-A0A084AGG3-F1
#
_entry.id   AF-A0A084AGG3-F1
#
_cell.length_a   1.000
_cell.length_b   1.000
_cell.length_c   1.000
_cell.angle_alpha   90.00
_cell.angle_beta   90.00
_cell.angle_gamma   90.00
#
_symmetry.space_group_name_H-M   'P 1'
#
loop_
_entity.id
_entity.type
_entity.pdbx_description
1 polymer ?
#
loop_
_entity_poly.entity_id
_entity_poly.type
_entity_poly.pdbx_seq_one_letter_code
_entity_poly.pdbx_strand_id
1 'polypeptide(L)'
;MINAKHNPYAIYDALLRVLVWEYDKALWLFRKPVRNMEKRRVNFMKRIQALPNQKPDIDDPVLGTYIGMHELSRHAIHMSETLQAAMKTVESTLEYVDSHFRPKETVPRETAICPMNVIAGIRFSAGFLGNLKLRSDAFVDRIHNEVQFALNTVSVHQLQETQRLLQESRIEGKEFTQFVTLLTLLFLPPTFVAVSQIFVFDLDCH
;
A
#
# COMPACT_ATOMS: atom_id res chain seq x y z
N MET A 1 36.72 20.29 -20.49
CA MET A 1 36.98 20.97 -19.20
C MET A 1 35.99 22.11 -19.05
N ILE A 2 35.17 22.10 -18.00
CA ILE A 2 34.21 23.18 -17.72
C ILE A 2 35.00 24.37 -17.16
N ASN A 3 35.16 25.45 -17.94
CA ASN A 3 35.92 26.61 -17.52
C ASN A 3 35.04 27.54 -16.66
N ALA A 4 34.96 27.25 -15.36
CA ALA A 4 34.17 28.00 -14.38
C ALA A 4 34.52 29.50 -14.30
N LYS A 5 35.70 29.93 -14.78
CA LYS A 5 36.11 31.35 -14.80
C LYS A 5 35.24 32.24 -15.69
N HIS A 6 34.52 31.66 -16.67
CA HIS A 6 33.73 32.43 -17.65
C HIS A 6 32.21 32.32 -17.46
N ASN A 7 31.72 31.36 -16.67
CA ASN A 7 30.31 31.24 -16.32
C ASN A 7 30.15 30.54 -14.96
N PRO A 8 29.78 31.28 -13.88
CA PRO A 8 29.65 30.72 -12.53
C PRO A 8 28.54 29.66 -12.44
N TYR A 9 27.57 29.67 -13.36
CA TYR A 9 26.46 28.71 -13.37
C TYR A 9 26.86 27.33 -13.93
N ALA A 10 28.02 27.22 -14.57
CA ALA A 10 28.47 25.96 -15.17
C ALA A 10 28.74 24.86 -14.14
N ILE A 11 29.07 25.23 -12.90
CA ILE A 11 29.22 24.29 -11.78
C ILE A 11 27.86 23.69 -11.39
N TYR A 12 26.81 24.52 -11.37
CA TYR A 12 25.45 24.06 -11.06
C TYR A 12 24.92 23.09 -12.12
N ASP A 13 25.11 23.37 -13.42
CA ASP A 13 24.74 22.43 -14.50
C ASP A 13 25.47 21.08 -14.35
N ALA A 14 26.78 21.10 -14.06
CA ALA A 14 27.55 19.88 -13.84
C ALA A 14 27.04 19.06 -12.64
N LEU A 15 26.78 19.72 -11.51
CA LEU A 15 26.25 19.09 -10.31
C LEU A 15 24.86 18.49 -10.56
N LEU A 16 23.97 19.23 -11.22
CA LEU A 16 22.60 18.78 -11.50
C LEU A 16 22.57 17.55 -12.40
N ARG A 17 23.46 17.46 -13.38
CA ARG A 17 23.58 16.25 -14.23
C ARG A 17 23.93 15.01 -13.42
N VAL A 18 24.84 15.15 -12.44
CA VAL A 18 25.21 14.05 -11.54
C VAL A 18 24.03 13.69 -10.62
N LEU A 19 23.37 14.68 -10.03
CA LEU A 19 22.21 14.45 -9.17
C LEU A 19 21.08 13.74 -9.91
N VAL A 20 20.72 14.23 -11.10
CA VAL A 20 19.71 13.62 -11.97
C VAL A 20 20.04 12.16 -12.25
N TRP A 21 21.30 11.86 -12.56
CA TRP A 21 21.75 10.50 -12.82
C TRP A 21 21.59 9.58 -11.59
N GLU A 22 21.98 10.05 -10.40
CA GLU A 22 21.84 9.26 -9.18
C GLU A 22 20.37 9.03 -8.80
N TYR A 23 19.50 10.03 -8.97
CA TYR A 23 18.06 9.87 -8.76
C TYR A 23 17.43 8.89 -9.74
N ASP A 24 17.74 8.99 -11.05
CA ASP A 24 17.21 8.06 -12.05
C ASP A 24 17.66 6.62 -11.75
N LYS A 25 18.95 6.44 -11.42
CA LYS A 25 19.50 5.14 -11.03
C LYS A 25 18.81 4.57 -9.78
N ALA A 26 18.61 5.38 -8.75
CA ALA A 26 17.92 4.96 -7.52
C ALA A 26 16.48 4.51 -7.81
N LEU A 27 15.72 5.31 -8.56
CA LEU A 27 14.35 4.97 -8.98
C LEU A 27 14.31 3.74 -9.89
N TRP A 28 15.30 3.57 -10.77
CA TRP A 28 15.41 2.40 -11.62
C TRP A 28 15.57 1.12 -10.78
N LEU A 29 16.43 1.15 -9.76
CA LEU A 29 16.64 0.04 -8.84
C LEU A 29 15.38 -0.27 -8.02
N PHE A 30 14.62 0.75 -7.64
CA PHE A 30 13.39 0.60 -6.85
C PHE A 30 12.27 -0.16 -7.57
N ARG A 31 12.31 -0.23 -8.90
CA ARG A 31 11.38 -1.06 -9.69
C ARG A 31 11.39 -2.53 -9.25
N LYS A 32 12.55 -3.08 -8.89
CA LYS A 32 12.68 -4.50 -8.52
C LYS A 32 11.93 -4.84 -7.22
N PRO A 33 12.12 -4.11 -6.10
CA PRO A 33 11.30 -4.26 -4.90
C PRO A 33 9.78 -4.21 -5.16
N VAL A 34 9.32 -3.22 -5.93
CA VAL A 34 7.89 -3.07 -6.28
C VAL A 34 7.39 -4.27 -7.08
N ARG A 35 8.12 -4.67 -8.13
CA ARG A 35 7.81 -5.86 -8.94
C ARG A 35 7.76 -7.14 -8.09
N ASN A 36 8.67 -7.28 -7.15
CA ASN A 36 8.72 -8.45 -6.28
C ASN A 36 7.50 -8.51 -5.36
N MET A 37 7.01 -7.38 -4.88
CA MET A 37 5.78 -7.29 -4.10
C MET A 37 4.55 -7.65 -4.96
N GLU A 38 4.41 -7.09 -6.16
CA GLU A 38 3.32 -7.45 -7.10
C GLU A 38 3.25 -8.97 -7.34
N LYS A 39 4.41 -9.61 -7.53
CA LYS A 39 4.49 -11.06 -7.77
C LYS A 39 4.10 -11.91 -6.56
N ARG A 40 4.22 -11.37 -5.34
CA ARG A 40 3.87 -12.09 -4.12
C ARG A 40 2.36 -12.21 -3.90
N ARG A 41 1.50 -11.50 -4.65
CA ARG A 41 0.03 -11.54 -4.52
C ARG A 41 -0.55 -12.97 -4.54
N VAL A 42 -0.13 -13.80 -5.48
CA VAL A 42 -0.65 -15.19 -5.61
C VAL A 42 -0.26 -16.03 -4.41
N ASN A 43 0.99 -15.92 -3.96
CA ASN A 43 1.47 -16.65 -2.79
C ASN A 43 0.82 -16.14 -1.50
N PHE A 44 0.55 -14.84 -1.41
CA PHE A 44 -0.20 -14.25 -0.31
C PHE A 44 -1.60 -14.83 -0.21
N MET A 45 -2.36 -14.87 -1.31
CA MET A 45 -3.69 -15.49 -1.32
C MET A 45 -3.68 -16.96 -0.90
N LYS A 46 -2.71 -17.75 -1.40
CA LYS A 46 -2.55 -19.15 -0.99
C LYS A 46 -2.27 -19.30 0.51
N ARG A 47 -1.49 -18.40 1.10
CA ARG A 47 -1.20 -18.40 2.54
C ARG A 47 -2.43 -18.06 3.35
N ILE A 48 -3.21 -17.06 2.93
CA ILE A 48 -4.47 -16.69 3.59
C ILE A 48 -5.44 -17.87 3.61
N GLN A 49 -5.61 -18.56 2.49
CA GLN A 49 -6.49 -19.74 2.40
C GLN A 49 -5.99 -20.94 3.23
N ALA A 50 -4.69 -21.02 3.50
CA ALA A 50 -4.09 -22.10 4.27
C ALA A 50 -4.04 -21.82 5.77
N LEU A 51 -4.33 -20.59 6.21
CA LEU A 51 -4.35 -20.26 7.63
C LEU A 51 -5.57 -20.90 8.29
N PRO A 52 -5.39 -21.74 9.33
CA PRO A 52 -6.51 -22.19 10.15
C PRO A 52 -7.14 -21.00 10.87
N ASN A 53 -8.36 -21.16 11.40
CA ASN A 53 -9.14 -20.17 12.18
C ASN A 53 -8.43 -19.74 13.49
N GLN A 54 -7.22 -19.21 13.40
CA GLN A 54 -6.37 -18.81 14.51
C GLN A 54 -5.93 -17.36 14.32
N LYS A 55 -5.82 -16.67 15.46
CA LYS A 55 -5.37 -15.28 15.50
C LYS A 55 -3.92 -15.22 15.00
N PRO A 56 -3.57 -14.30 14.08
CA PRO A 56 -2.21 -14.19 13.59
C PRO A 56 -1.27 -13.87 14.76
N ASP A 57 -0.27 -14.73 14.97
CA ASP A 57 0.83 -14.50 15.90
C ASP A 57 1.78 -13.44 15.33
N ILE A 58 2.68 -12.88 16.15
CA ILE A 58 3.68 -11.89 15.72
C ILE A 58 4.61 -12.50 14.64
N ASP A 59 4.83 -13.82 14.71
CA ASP A 59 5.60 -14.58 13.73
C ASP A 59 4.78 -15.01 12.49
N ASP A 60 3.55 -14.51 12.33
CA ASP A 60 2.69 -14.87 11.21
C ASP A 60 3.30 -14.38 9.86
N PRO A 61 3.52 -15.28 8.89
CA PRO A 61 4.08 -14.94 7.57
C PRO A 61 3.23 -13.92 6.77
N VAL A 62 1.95 -13.77 7.10
CA VAL A 62 1.05 -12.74 6.56
C VAL A 62 1.38 -11.39 7.17
N LEU A 63 1.54 -11.30 8.49
CA LEU A 63 1.94 -10.08 9.17
C LEU A 63 3.32 -9.61 8.70
N GLY A 64 4.28 -10.52 8.56
CA GLY A 64 5.59 -10.21 7.98
C GLY A 64 5.51 -9.68 6.55
N THR A 65 4.54 -10.15 5.75
CA THR A 65 4.29 -9.61 4.40
C THR A 65 3.78 -8.18 4.47
N TYR A 66 2.84 -7.87 5.37
CA TYR A 66 2.34 -6.51 5.59
C TYR A 66 3.43 -5.55 6.05
N ILE A 67 4.25 -5.94 7.03
CA ILE A 67 5.39 -5.13 7.49
C ILE A 67 6.31 -4.82 6.31
N GLY A 68 6.64 -5.82 5.49
CA GLY A 68 7.47 -5.60 4.31
C GLY A 68 6.85 -4.64 3.28
N MET A 69 5.52 -4.68 3.09
CA MET A 69 4.80 -3.74 2.21
C MET A 69 4.78 -2.32 2.79
N HIS A 70 4.57 -2.20 4.11
CA HIS A 70 4.57 -0.93 4.82
C HIS A 70 5.94 -0.26 4.79
N GLU A 71 7.01 -1.00 5.07
CA GLU A 71 8.37 -0.48 4.98
C GLU A 71 8.70 -0.06 3.55
N LEU A 72 8.31 -0.83 2.54
CA LEU A 72 8.51 -0.44 1.15
C LEU A 72 7.73 0.83 0.79
N SER A 73 6.51 0.99 1.31
CA SER A 73 5.70 2.20 1.16
C SER A 73 6.40 3.43 1.75
N ARG A 74 6.90 3.34 2.98
CA ARG A 74 7.68 4.41 3.62
C ARG A 74 8.87 4.84 2.76
N HIS A 75 9.62 3.89 2.21
CA HIS A 75 10.75 4.20 1.33
C HIS A 75 10.30 4.91 0.04
N ALA A 76 9.18 4.48 -0.57
CA ALA A 76 8.63 5.15 -1.75
C ALA A 76 8.20 6.60 -1.48
N ILE A 77 7.53 6.82 -0.35
CA ILE A 77 7.11 8.14 0.10
C ILE A 77 8.34 9.03 0.31
N HIS A 78 9.32 8.57 1.08
CA HIS A 78 10.55 9.33 1.34
C HIS A 78 11.33 9.66 0.06
N MET A 79 11.45 8.73 -0.88
CA MET A 79 12.06 9.02 -2.18
C MET A 79 11.28 10.10 -2.94
N SER A 80 9.94 10.05 -2.93
CA SER A 80 9.12 11.08 -3.58
C SER A 80 9.27 12.45 -2.91
N GLU A 81 9.30 12.49 -1.58
CA GLU A 81 9.54 13.72 -0.80
C GLU A 81 10.91 14.34 -1.13
N THR A 82 11.97 13.52 -1.14
CA THR A 82 13.32 14.01 -1.47
C THR A 82 13.42 14.51 -2.92
N LEU A 83 12.77 13.85 -3.88
CA LEU A 83 12.67 14.31 -5.26
C LEU A 83 11.89 15.63 -5.36
N GLN A 84 10.82 15.79 -4.59
CA GLN A 84 10.06 17.04 -4.56
C GLN A 84 10.90 18.20 -4.04
N ALA A 85 11.65 17.97 -2.96
CA ALA A 85 12.54 18.97 -2.39
C ALA A 85 13.65 19.34 -3.38
N ALA A 86 14.26 18.36 -4.05
CA ALA A 86 15.26 18.59 -5.09
C ALA A 86 14.69 19.39 -6.26
N MET A 87 13.54 18.98 -6.80
CA MET A 87 12.86 19.68 -7.90
C MET A 87 12.58 21.15 -7.56
N LYS A 88 11.94 21.41 -6.41
CA LYS A 88 11.66 22.79 -5.96
C LYS A 88 12.93 23.63 -5.80
N THR A 89 14.00 23.04 -5.26
CA THR A 89 15.29 23.73 -5.09
C THR A 89 15.88 24.14 -6.43
N VAL A 90 15.81 23.25 -7.43
CA VAL A 90 16.30 23.53 -8.78
C VAL A 90 15.44 24.56 -9.50
N GLU A 91 14.11 24.50 -9.34
CA GLU A 91 13.17 25.48 -9.89
C GLU A 91 13.46 26.88 -9.32
N SER A 92 13.56 27.02 -8.01
CA SER A 92 13.91 28.31 -7.38
C SER A 92 15.29 28.81 -7.79
N THR A 93 16.26 27.89 -7.96
CA THR A 93 17.60 28.25 -8.47
C THR A 93 17.49 28.77 -9.90
N LEU A 94 16.71 28.11 -10.75
CA LEU A 94 16.50 28.53 -12.14
C LEU A 94 15.81 29.89 -12.22
N GLU A 95 14.78 30.15 -11.41
CA GLU A 95 14.13 31.46 -11.32
C GLU A 95 15.11 32.57 -10.93
N TYR A 96 16.01 32.29 -9.99
CA TYR A 96 17.07 33.22 -9.60
C TYR A 96 18.05 33.47 -10.75
N VAL A 97 18.50 32.42 -11.44
CA VAL A 97 19.40 32.52 -12.59
C VAL A 97 18.75 33.30 -13.72
N ASP A 98 17.50 33.00 -14.07
CA ASP A 98 16.78 33.66 -15.18
C ASP A 98 16.53 35.16 -14.90
N SER A 99 16.29 35.54 -13.64
CA SER A 99 16.07 36.94 -13.26
C SER A 99 17.37 37.77 -13.16
N HIS A 100 18.50 37.15 -12.86
CA HIS A 100 19.77 37.84 -12.63
C HIS A 100 20.75 37.71 -13.80
N PHE A 101 20.51 36.77 -14.73
CA PHE A 101 21.35 36.60 -15.89
C PHE A 101 21.13 37.72 -16.92
N ARG A 102 22.11 38.62 -17.03
CA ARG A 102 22.18 39.64 -18.09
C ARG A 102 23.23 39.21 -19.12
N PRO A 103 22.84 38.79 -20.34
CA PRO A 103 23.83 38.49 -21.37
C PRO A 103 24.60 39.77 -21.71
N LYS A 104 25.91 39.80 -21.44
CA LYS A 104 26.78 40.86 -21.98
C LYS A 104 26.95 40.59 -23.48
N GLU A 105 26.62 41.57 -24.32
CA GLU A 105 26.66 41.49 -25.80
C GLU A 105 28.06 41.28 -26.41
N THR A 106 29.12 41.13 -25.61
CA THR A 106 30.51 41.31 -26.07
C THR A 106 31.43 40.09 -25.97
N VAL A 107 30.90 38.86 -25.93
CA VAL A 107 31.77 37.65 -25.87
C VAL A 107 31.98 37.03 -27.26
N PRO A 108 33.22 36.91 -27.76
CA PRO A 108 33.53 36.30 -29.06
C PRO A 108 33.07 34.84 -29.14
N ARG A 109 32.52 34.46 -30.31
CA ARG A 109 31.79 33.21 -30.57
C ARG A 109 32.62 31.93 -30.49
N GLU A 110 33.96 32.03 -30.46
CA GLU A 110 34.85 30.89 -30.76
C GLU A 110 35.40 30.11 -29.55
N THR A 111 35.30 30.60 -28.31
CA THR A 111 35.86 29.89 -27.14
C THR A 111 34.99 29.87 -25.88
N ALA A 112 33.84 30.57 -25.88
CA ALA A 112 32.95 30.59 -24.74
C ALA A 112 31.95 29.42 -24.81
N ILE A 113 31.88 28.61 -23.76
CA ILE A 113 30.66 27.83 -23.47
C ILE A 113 29.55 28.88 -23.42
N CYS A 114 28.71 28.94 -24.45
CA CYS A 114 27.65 29.95 -24.55
C CYS A 114 26.82 29.87 -23.26
N PRO A 115 26.70 30.96 -22.47
CA PRO A 115 25.96 30.93 -21.23
C PRO A 115 24.52 30.42 -21.36
N MET A 116 23.92 30.61 -22.54
CA MET A 116 22.61 30.05 -22.90
C MET A 116 22.60 28.51 -22.88
N ASN A 117 23.71 27.85 -23.22
CA ASN A 117 23.80 26.39 -23.18
C ASN A 117 23.82 25.84 -21.74
N VAL A 118 24.38 26.61 -20.80
CA VAL A 118 24.41 26.23 -19.37
C VAL A 118 23.02 26.36 -18.75
N ILE A 119 22.33 27.48 -19.00
CA ILE A 119 20.95 27.69 -18.51
C ILE A 119 20.00 26.65 -19.12
N ALA A 120 20.15 26.33 -20.41
CA ALA A 120 19.39 25.26 -21.05
C ALA A 120 19.62 23.88 -20.37
N GLY A 121 20.86 23.57 -19.94
CA GLY A 121 21.17 22.35 -19.19
C GLY A 121 20.51 22.30 -17.81
N ILE A 122 20.48 23.43 -17.10
CA ILE A 122 19.77 23.55 -15.82
C ILE A 122 18.26 23.36 -16.01
N ARG A 123 17.66 24.02 -17.03
CA ARG A 123 16.24 23.84 -17.39
C ARG A 123 15.90 22.40 -17.73
N PHE A 124 16.76 21.75 -18.51
CA PHE A 124 16.60 20.32 -18.83
C PHE A 124 16.61 19.48 -17.55
N SER A 125 17.56 19.73 -16.65
CA SER A 125 17.67 19.00 -15.38
C SER A 125 16.45 19.21 -14.49
N ALA A 126 15.91 20.43 -14.43
CA ALA A 126 14.67 20.75 -13.69
C ALA A 126 13.48 19.94 -14.24
N GLY A 127 13.26 19.98 -15.56
CA GLY A 127 12.17 19.22 -16.20
C GLY A 127 12.35 17.71 -16.04
N PHE A 128 13.60 17.22 -16.10
CA PHE A 128 13.89 15.80 -15.91
C PHE A 128 13.61 15.35 -14.46
N LEU A 129 13.97 16.15 -13.45
CA LEU A 129 13.59 15.90 -12.05
C LEU A 129 12.07 15.85 -11.87
N GLY A 130 11.32 16.71 -12.57
CA GLY A 130 9.85 16.65 -12.62
C GLY A 130 9.33 15.31 -13.15
N ASN A 131 9.93 14.78 -14.23
CA ASN A 131 9.58 13.46 -14.74
C ASN A 131 9.92 12.33 -13.76
N LEU A 132 11.06 12.44 -13.06
CA LEU A 132 11.44 11.48 -12.02
C LEU A 132 10.46 11.53 -10.83
N LYS A 133 9.97 12.71 -10.45
CA LYS A 133 8.96 12.89 -9.41
C LYS A 133 7.64 12.22 -9.77
N LEU A 134 7.16 12.40 -11.01
CA LEU A 134 5.97 11.70 -11.50
C LEU A 134 6.12 10.18 -11.40
N ARG A 135 7.33 9.67 -11.71
CA ARG A 135 7.63 8.25 -11.59
C ARG A 135 7.66 7.76 -10.14
N SER A 136 8.21 8.54 -9.21
CA SER A 136 8.18 8.18 -7.78
C SER A 136 6.76 8.17 -7.23
N ASP A 137 5.90 9.11 -7.65
CA ASP A 137 4.49 9.14 -7.26
C ASP A 137 3.75 7.90 -7.78
N ALA A 138 3.99 7.52 -9.04
CA ALA A 138 3.43 6.29 -9.57
C ALA A 138 3.88 5.03 -8.80
N PHE A 139 5.06 5.04 -8.17
CA PHE A 139 5.47 3.96 -7.28
C PHE A 139 4.72 3.99 -5.94
N VAL A 140 4.54 5.18 -5.35
CA VAL A 140 3.74 5.36 -4.13
C VAL A 140 2.31 4.84 -4.36
N ASP A 141 1.65 5.30 -5.42
CA ASP A 141 0.29 4.89 -5.77
C ASP A 141 0.19 3.38 -5.99
N ARG A 142 1.19 2.81 -6.67
CA ARG A 142 1.22 1.37 -6.91
C ARG A 142 1.35 0.59 -5.62
N ILE A 143 2.26 0.98 -4.73
CA ILE A 143 2.42 0.30 -3.44
C ILE A 143 1.17 0.45 -2.58
N HIS A 144 0.55 1.63 -2.59
CA HIS A 144 -0.73 1.84 -1.91
C HIS A 144 -1.80 0.87 -2.40
N ASN A 145 -1.95 0.72 -3.72
CA ASN A 145 -2.89 -0.23 -4.31
C ASN A 145 -2.60 -1.68 -3.90
N GLU A 146 -1.34 -2.07 -3.77
CA GLU A 146 -0.99 -3.42 -3.27
C GLU A 146 -1.41 -3.62 -1.82
N VAL A 147 -1.15 -2.63 -0.95
CA VAL A 147 -1.54 -2.70 0.46
C VAL A 147 -3.06 -2.81 0.59
N GLN A 148 -3.81 -2.01 -0.17
CA GLN A 148 -5.27 -2.09 -0.20
C GLN A 148 -5.77 -3.44 -0.73
N PHE A 149 -5.14 -3.97 -1.78
CA PHE A 149 -5.47 -5.31 -2.29
C PHE A 149 -5.27 -6.38 -1.20
N ALA A 150 -4.16 -6.34 -0.47
CA ALA A 150 -3.89 -7.28 0.61
C ALA A 150 -4.96 -7.18 1.71
N LEU A 151 -5.27 -5.96 2.17
CA LEU A 151 -6.28 -5.71 3.22
C LEU A 151 -7.65 -6.23 2.80
N ASN A 152 -8.12 -5.84 1.61
CA ASN A 152 -9.41 -6.28 1.08
C ASN A 152 -9.48 -7.80 0.92
N THR A 153 -8.38 -8.45 0.52
CA THR A 153 -8.32 -9.91 0.41
C THR A 153 -8.51 -10.59 1.77
N VAL A 154 -7.83 -10.08 2.82
CA VAL A 154 -7.99 -10.60 4.18
C VAL A 154 -9.42 -10.41 4.66
N SER A 155 -10.01 -9.22 4.44
CA SER A 155 -11.39 -8.95 4.84
C SER A 155 -12.40 -9.86 4.13
N VAL A 156 -12.26 -10.08 2.82
CA VAL A 156 -13.12 -11.00 2.07
C VAL A 156 -12.99 -12.43 2.61
N HIS A 157 -11.78 -12.89 2.91
CA HIS A 157 -11.56 -14.22 3.48
C HIS A 157 -12.23 -14.37 4.86
N GLN A 158 -12.06 -13.38 5.74
CA GLN A 158 -12.70 -13.39 7.07
C GLN A 158 -14.22 -13.39 6.98
N LEU A 159 -14.80 -12.65 6.02
CA LEU A 159 -16.25 -12.66 5.78
C LEU A 159 -16.73 -14.03 5.30
N GLN A 160 -15.99 -14.69 4.41
CA GLN A 160 -16.31 -16.04 3.93
C GLN A 160 -16.30 -17.06 5.06
N GLU A 161 -15.28 -17.05 5.91
CA GLU A 161 -15.19 -17.94 7.07
C GLU A 161 -16.30 -17.66 8.09
N THR A 162 -16.60 -16.39 8.36
CA THR A 162 -17.71 -16.01 9.26
C THR A 162 -19.04 -16.49 8.72
N GLN A 163 -19.30 -16.32 7.42
CA GLN A 163 -20.53 -16.79 6.79
C GLN A 163 -20.64 -18.32 6.85
N ARG A 164 -19.53 -19.03 6.65
CA ARG A 164 -19.48 -20.50 6.77
C ARG A 164 -19.84 -20.95 8.19
N LEU A 165 -19.21 -20.37 9.21
CA LEU A 165 -19.51 -20.67 10.62
C LEU A 165 -20.97 -20.35 10.98
N LEU A 166 -21.53 -19.25 10.44
CA LEU A 166 -22.95 -18.91 10.63
C LEU A 166 -23.89 -19.92 9.96
N GLN A 167 -23.51 -20.48 8.80
CA GLN A 167 -24.30 -21.53 8.14
C GLN A 167 -24.23 -22.85 8.91
N GLU A 168 -23.03 -23.26 9.33
CA GLU A 168 -22.81 -24.47 10.12
C GLU A 168 -23.60 -24.39 11.44
N SER A 169 -23.47 -23.30 12.21
CA SER A 169 -24.23 -23.09 13.45
C SER A 169 -25.75 -23.00 13.24
N ARG A 170 -26.21 -22.44 12.12
CA ARG A 170 -27.64 -22.40 11.77
C ARG A 170 -28.19 -23.80 11.50
N ILE A 171 -27.41 -24.66 10.83
CA ILE A 171 -27.79 -26.05 10.55
C ILE A 171 -27.83 -26.83 11.87
N GLU A 172 -26.77 -26.76 12.68
CA GLU A 172 -26.70 -27.41 13.99
C GLU A 172 -27.86 -26.97 14.90
N GLY A 173 -28.14 -25.66 14.97
CA GLY A 173 -29.25 -25.13 15.75
C GLY A 173 -30.62 -25.61 15.25
N LYS A 174 -30.80 -25.76 13.94
CA LYS A 174 -32.03 -26.32 13.37
C LYS A 174 -32.21 -27.79 13.74
N GLU A 175 -31.16 -28.61 13.62
CA GLU A 175 -31.20 -30.03 13.97
C GLU A 175 -31.49 -30.22 15.46
N PHE A 176 -30.80 -29.46 16.33
CA PHE A 176 -31.03 -29.47 17.77
C PHE A 176 -32.47 -29.07 18.12
N THR A 177 -32.97 -27.98 17.53
CA THR A 177 -34.33 -27.50 17.78
C THR A 177 -35.37 -28.53 17.33
N GLN A 178 -35.17 -29.16 16.16
CA GLN A 178 -36.05 -30.22 15.67
C GLN A 178 -36.09 -31.42 16.62
N PHE A 179 -34.92 -31.87 17.11
CA PHE A 179 -34.83 -32.97 18.07
C PHE A 179 -35.57 -32.66 19.38
N VAL A 180 -35.31 -31.48 19.98
CA VAL A 180 -35.98 -31.04 21.22
C VAL A 180 -37.49 -30.92 21.02
N THR A 181 -37.92 -30.38 19.88
CA THR A 181 -39.35 -30.27 19.54
C THR A 181 -40.00 -31.64 19.42
N LEU A 182 -39.34 -32.60 18.78
CA LEU A 182 -39.85 -33.98 18.63
C LEU A 182 -40.00 -34.67 19.99
N LEU A 183 -38.98 -34.56 20.86
CA LEU A 183 -39.06 -35.07 22.23
C LEU A 183 -40.21 -34.43 22.99
N THR A 184 -40.36 -33.12 22.91
CA THR A 184 -41.44 -32.41 23.61
C THR A 184 -42.81 -32.89 23.13
N LEU A 185 -43.02 -33.02 21.81
CA LEU A 185 -44.27 -33.53 21.25
C LEU A 185 -44.57 -34.99 21.66
N LEU A 186 -43.54 -35.82 21.82
CA LEU A 186 -43.70 -37.22 22.23
C LEU A 186 -44.07 -37.35 23.72
N PHE A 187 -43.44 -36.56 24.59
CA PHE A 187 -43.58 -36.68 26.04
C PHE A 187 -44.66 -35.78 26.65
N LEU A 188 -45.10 -34.73 25.94
CA LEU A 188 -46.12 -33.79 26.44
C LEU A 188 -47.50 -34.43 26.65
N PRO A 189 -48.06 -35.24 25.72
CA PRO A 189 -49.38 -35.84 25.95
C PRO A 189 -49.41 -36.84 27.13
N PRO A 190 -48.46 -37.79 27.26
CA PRO A 190 -48.43 -38.71 28.39
C PRO A 190 -48.21 -38.02 29.74
N THR A 191 -47.36 -36.99 29.80
CA THR A 191 -47.14 -36.23 31.04
C THR A 191 -48.38 -35.44 31.45
N PHE A 192 -49.12 -34.87 30.50
CA PHE A 192 -50.38 -34.19 30.79
C PHE A 192 -51.42 -35.13 31.41
N VAL A 193 -51.55 -36.35 30.85
CA VAL A 193 -52.45 -37.38 31.40
C VAL A 193 -52.00 -37.82 32.80
N ALA A 194 -50.71 -38.09 33.01
CA ALA A 194 -50.18 -38.52 34.29
C ALA A 194 -50.41 -37.48 35.42
N VAL A 195 -50.23 -36.19 35.12
CA VAL A 195 -50.51 -35.10 36.09
C VAL A 195 -52.02 -35.00 36.37
N SER A 196 -52.87 -35.15 35.36
CA SER A 196 -54.32 -35.15 35.57
C SER A 196 -54.79 -36.34 36.43
N GLN A 197 -54.17 -37.51 36.30
CA GLN A 197 -54.45 -38.65 37.16
C GLN A 197 -54.02 -38.43 38.61
N ILE A 198 -52.87 -37.78 38.84
CA ILE A 198 -52.43 -37.39 40.19
C ILE A 198 -53.45 -36.43 40.85
N PHE A 199 -54.00 -35.47 40.10
CA PHE A 199 -55.04 -34.57 40.61
C PHE A 199 -56.39 -35.27 40.88
N VAL A 200 -56.74 -36.31 40.10
CA VAL A 200 -57.96 -37.09 40.34
C VAL A 200 -57.82 -37.98 41.57
N PHE A 201 -56.65 -38.58 41.81
CA PHE A 201 -56.40 -39.37 43.03
C PHE A 201 -56.35 -38.53 44.33
N ASP A 202 -56.09 -37.23 44.25
CA ASP A 202 -56.10 -36.32 45.41
C ASP A 202 -57.51 -35.76 45.71
N LEU A 203 -58.45 -35.83 44.75
CA LEU A 203 -59.86 -35.42 44.91
C LEU A 203 -60.78 -36.53 45.47
N ASP A 204 -60.32 -37.78 45.49
CA ASP A 204 -61.02 -38.91 46.11
C ASP A 204 -60.66 -39.12 47.60
N CYS A 205 -59.85 -38.23 48.19
CA CYS A 205 -59.49 -38.20 49.61
C CYS A 205 -60.10 -36.97 50.32
N HIS A 206 -61.43 -36.84 50.34
CA HIS A 206 -62.12 -35.98 51.30
C HIS A 206 -63.46 -36.58 51.75
#